data_AF-A0A146G162-F1
#
_entry.id   AF-A0A146G162-F1
#
_cell.length_a   1.000
_cell.length_b   1.000
_cell.length_c   1.000
_cell.angle_alpha   90.00
_cell.angle_beta   90.00
_cell.angle_gamma   90.00
#
_symmetry.space_group_name_H-M   'P 1'
#
loop_
_entity.id
_entity.type
_entity.pdbx_description
1 polymer ?
#
loop_
_entity_poly.entity_id
_entity_poly.type
_entity_poly.pdbx_seq_one_letter_code
_entity_poly.pdbx_strand_id
1 'polypeptide(L)'
;MDINSSQSSGISKAKRNKSKFPSMHEAVVLHSAQTTEQEQEQEGHHHHQPSAKSSSTTTTLPLNHNLNTTSPTPSPSMSTTTPLKTPRRFLFIASIGNPRPYRTTRHSAGHILLEALTPLLPRRVPLVGTSPNNGNIINPLFYKTYTSPSYMNESGPKLLRNFQSWLSSTQTEIYQKIVQPGNVLSTNPESDATAAAEWHLRGADPTTLRNFSPTLVILHDELEAPLGKVRVKRGGPEKASLRGHRGLISSFESLRGKGMYPPNPKKNVLGTGVDLSVLRIGVGIGRPETRDRGGVAKYVLSEMSEQELKAVRAAAGPVLEVLVDELYRDDRSDRDGLEIPLYY
;
A
#
# COMPACT_ATOMS: atom_id res chain seq x y z
N MET A 1 -40.46 62.31 -2.89
CA MET A 1 -39.93 62.60 -1.54
C MET A 1 -40.38 61.48 -0.63
N ASP A 2 -39.41 60.98 0.12
CA ASP A 2 -39.38 59.75 0.89
C ASP A 2 -40.53 59.55 1.89
N ILE A 3 -40.87 58.30 2.22
CA ILE A 3 -40.45 57.61 3.46
C ILE A 3 -41.13 56.23 3.54
N ASN A 4 -40.38 55.32 4.16
CA ASN A 4 -40.47 53.88 4.18
C ASN A 4 -41.40 53.31 5.29
N SER A 5 -41.62 51.99 5.19
CA SER A 5 -41.98 51.00 6.23
C SER A 5 -43.44 50.53 6.38
N SER A 6 -43.69 49.27 6.02
CA SER A 6 -44.03 48.23 7.00
C SER A 6 -43.99 46.83 6.34
N GLN A 7 -43.44 45.88 7.10
CA GLN A 7 -43.11 44.52 6.70
C GLN A 7 -44.36 43.61 6.70
N SER A 8 -44.46 42.73 5.70
CA SER A 8 -45.33 41.55 5.72
C SER A 8 -44.71 40.46 4.85
N SER A 9 -44.23 39.38 5.48
CA SER A 9 -44.11 38.09 4.79
C SER A 9 -43.96 36.92 5.77
N GLY A 10 -45.05 36.16 5.90
CA GLY A 10 -45.09 34.71 5.68
C GLY A 10 -44.06 33.82 6.39
N ILE A 11 -44.49 33.25 7.51
CA ILE A 11 -43.87 32.09 8.18
C ILE A 11 -43.90 30.87 7.23
N SER A 12 -42.73 30.35 6.84
CA SER A 12 -42.60 28.99 6.28
C SER A 12 -41.81 28.10 7.25
N LYS A 13 -42.47 27.05 7.73
CA LYS A 13 -41.92 26.07 8.69
C LYS A 13 -40.91 25.15 7.98
N ALA A 14 -39.62 25.33 8.24
CA ALA A 14 -38.61 24.35 7.89
C ALA A 14 -38.69 23.12 8.83
N LYS A 15 -39.09 21.97 8.27
CA LYS A 15 -39.02 20.66 8.93
C LYS A 15 -37.57 20.27 9.16
N ARG A 16 -37.13 20.37 10.41
CA ARG A 16 -35.86 19.85 10.91
C ARG A 16 -35.98 18.33 11.12
N ASN A 17 -35.46 17.55 10.17
CA ASN A 17 -35.35 16.09 10.32
C ASN A 17 -34.30 15.78 11.41
N LYS A 18 -34.76 15.51 12.63
CA LYS A 18 -33.93 14.92 13.69
C LYS A 18 -33.71 13.44 13.35
N SER A 19 -32.48 13.07 12.98
CA SER A 19 -32.08 11.67 12.95
C SER A 19 -32.11 11.12 14.37
N LYS A 20 -33.11 10.27 14.65
CA LYS A 20 -33.25 9.56 15.91
C LYS A 20 -32.47 8.24 15.78
N PHE A 21 -31.15 8.31 15.99
CA PHE A 21 -30.30 7.14 16.22
C PHE A 21 -29.37 7.44 17.41
N PRO A 22 -29.18 6.50 18.35
CA PRO A 22 -28.40 6.77 19.56
C PRO A 22 -26.92 6.99 19.23
N SER A 23 -26.31 7.95 19.93
CA SER A 23 -24.86 8.13 20.00
C SER A 23 -24.23 6.99 20.80
N MET A 24 -23.06 6.52 20.38
CA MET A 24 -22.30 5.40 20.94
C MET A 24 -21.83 5.57 22.42
N HIS A 25 -22.23 6.63 23.12
CA HIS A 25 -21.98 6.78 24.56
C HIS A 25 -22.88 5.88 25.44
N GLU A 26 -24.01 5.39 24.95
CA GLU A 26 -24.91 4.53 25.75
C GLU A 26 -24.53 3.03 25.74
N ALA A 27 -23.67 2.58 24.82
CA ALA A 27 -23.31 1.16 24.71
C ALA A 27 -22.08 0.74 25.54
N VAL A 28 -21.36 1.70 26.14
CA VAL A 28 -20.08 1.46 26.84
C VAL A 28 -20.27 1.17 28.34
N VAL A 29 -21.43 1.49 28.91
CA VAL A 29 -21.67 1.38 30.37
C VAL A 29 -22.01 -0.06 30.82
N LEU A 30 -22.28 -0.99 29.89
CA LEU A 30 -22.68 -2.37 30.23
C LEU A 30 -21.54 -3.42 30.14
N HIS A 31 -20.28 -3.01 29.99
CA HIS A 31 -19.14 -3.94 29.89
C HIS A 31 -17.98 -3.67 30.84
N SER A 32 -18.09 -2.69 31.74
CA SER A 32 -17.01 -2.30 32.67
C SER A 32 -17.11 -2.93 34.06
N ALA A 33 -17.83 -4.05 34.21
CA ALA A 33 -17.92 -4.75 35.49
C ALA A 33 -17.72 -6.26 35.30
N GLN A 34 -16.52 -6.66 34.86
CA GLN A 34 -15.90 -7.95 35.13
C GLN A 34 -14.52 -8.00 34.45
N THR A 35 -13.56 -8.62 35.12
CA THR A 35 -12.15 -8.87 34.72
C THR A 35 -11.13 -7.80 35.15
N THR A 36 -10.95 -7.69 36.46
CA THR A 36 -9.64 -7.49 37.11
C THR A 36 -9.16 -8.83 37.67
N GLU A 37 -7.84 -9.01 37.67
CA GLU A 37 -7.02 -9.98 38.43
C GLU A 37 -6.34 -11.14 37.66
N GLN A 38 -5.12 -11.44 38.13
CA GLN A 38 -4.09 -12.43 37.74
C GLN A 38 -3.02 -11.93 36.73
N GLU A 39 -1.95 -11.24 37.18
CA GLU A 39 -0.67 -11.75 37.77
C GLU A 39 0.17 -12.52 36.72
N GLN A 40 1.36 -12.12 36.25
CA GLN A 40 2.62 -11.66 36.87
C GLN A 40 3.28 -12.73 37.76
N GLU A 41 4.19 -13.55 37.20
CA GLU A 41 5.45 -14.05 37.80
C GLU A 41 6.16 -15.06 36.87
N GLN A 42 7.43 -14.79 36.52
CA GLN A 42 8.60 -15.68 36.74
C GLN A 42 9.83 -15.25 35.91
N GLU A 43 10.87 -14.85 36.65
CA GLU A 43 12.28 -14.75 36.22
C GLU A 43 12.99 -16.12 36.35
N GLY A 44 14.12 -16.30 35.64
CA GLY A 44 15.26 -17.06 36.19
C GLY A 44 15.98 -18.12 35.33
N HIS A 45 17.27 -17.85 35.06
CA HIS A 45 18.43 -18.78 34.97
C HIS A 45 18.92 -19.44 33.65
N HIS A 46 19.91 -18.76 33.03
CA HIS A 46 21.32 -19.15 32.75
C HIS A 46 21.84 -20.61 32.52
N HIS A 47 22.66 -20.70 31.45
CA HIS A 47 23.99 -21.37 31.29
C HIS A 47 24.08 -22.87 30.88
N HIS A 48 24.60 -23.15 29.66
CA HIS A 48 25.94 -23.73 29.41
C HIS A 48 26.18 -24.15 27.95
N GLN A 49 27.33 -23.73 27.43
CA GLN A 49 27.96 -24.15 26.17
C GLN A 49 28.86 -25.39 26.44
N PRO A 50 29.26 -26.14 25.40
CA PRO A 50 30.70 -26.38 25.30
C PRO A 50 31.26 -26.25 23.87
N SER A 51 32.50 -25.78 23.85
CA SER A 51 33.41 -25.69 22.69
C SER A 51 34.22 -26.97 22.54
N ALA A 52 34.56 -27.36 21.30
CA ALA A 52 35.58 -28.37 21.01
C ALA A 52 36.58 -27.83 19.96
N LYS A 53 37.87 -27.98 20.27
CA LYS A 53 39.06 -27.62 19.48
C LYS A 53 39.71 -28.88 18.86
N SER A 54 40.68 -28.63 17.96
CA SER A 54 41.75 -29.50 17.41
C SER A 54 41.42 -30.07 16.01
N SER A 55 42.29 -30.13 15.01
CA SER A 55 43.77 -30.05 14.97
C SER A 55 44.26 -29.88 13.51
N SER A 56 45.43 -29.28 13.36
CA SER A 56 46.18 -28.99 12.13
C SER A 56 46.99 -30.17 11.59
N THR A 57 47.25 -30.22 10.28
CA THR A 57 48.40 -30.95 9.72
C THR A 57 48.96 -30.21 8.50
N THR A 58 50.26 -29.97 8.54
CA THR A 58 51.10 -29.28 7.56
C THR A 58 51.76 -30.31 6.65
N THR A 59 51.93 -30.03 5.35
CA THR A 59 52.90 -30.69 4.48
C THR A 59 53.41 -29.71 3.42
N THR A 60 54.72 -29.67 3.22
CA THR A 60 55.47 -28.64 2.47
C THR A 60 56.27 -29.27 1.32
N LEU A 61 56.21 -28.61 0.13
CA LEU A 61 57.23 -28.45 -0.95
C LEU A 61 57.63 -29.62 -1.89
N PRO A 62 58.23 -29.39 -3.10
CA PRO A 62 58.79 -28.13 -3.66
C PRO A 62 58.51 -27.77 -5.16
N LEU A 63 58.96 -26.54 -5.46
CA LEU A 63 59.34 -25.77 -6.67
C LEU A 63 59.62 -26.44 -8.06
N ASN A 64 59.14 -25.77 -9.13
CA ASN A 64 59.85 -25.24 -10.33
C ASN A 64 59.05 -25.41 -11.66
N HIS A 65 58.68 -24.33 -12.34
CA HIS A 65 59.46 -23.75 -13.44
C HIS A 65 58.74 -22.55 -14.09
N ASN A 66 59.59 -21.61 -14.49
CA ASN A 66 59.35 -20.30 -15.09
C ASN A 66 58.95 -20.41 -16.58
N LEU A 67 57.87 -19.75 -17.00
CA LEU A 67 57.62 -19.41 -18.42
C LEU A 67 56.95 -18.03 -18.51
N ASN A 68 57.70 -17.09 -19.10
CA ASN A 68 57.24 -15.78 -19.56
C ASN A 68 56.02 -15.92 -20.47
N THR A 69 54.95 -15.20 -20.17
CA THR A 69 53.97 -14.80 -21.18
C THR A 69 53.50 -13.39 -20.87
N THR A 70 53.85 -12.48 -21.78
CA THR A 70 53.46 -11.07 -21.82
C THR A 70 51.95 -10.92 -21.68
N SER A 71 51.51 -10.34 -20.56
CA SER A 71 50.13 -9.92 -20.33
C SER A 71 49.87 -8.59 -21.06
N PRO A 72 48.88 -8.51 -21.96
CA PRO A 72 48.41 -7.21 -22.43
C PRO A 72 47.67 -6.54 -21.27
N THR A 73 48.09 -5.32 -20.95
CA THR A 73 47.44 -4.42 -20.00
C THR A 73 45.95 -4.32 -20.37
N PRO A 74 44.99 -4.68 -19.50
CA PRO A 74 43.59 -4.37 -19.78
C PRO A 74 43.45 -2.85 -19.73
N SER A 75 43.23 -2.25 -20.89
CA SER A 75 42.70 -0.89 -20.98
C SER A 75 41.41 -0.81 -20.15
N PRO A 76 41.12 0.30 -19.46
CA PRO A 76 39.86 0.43 -18.74
C PRO A 76 38.74 0.37 -19.79
N SER A 77 38.10 -0.79 -19.90
CA SER A 77 36.83 -0.92 -20.61
C SER A 77 35.91 0.08 -19.91
N MET A 78 35.50 1.13 -20.61
CA MET A 78 34.37 1.93 -20.16
C MET A 78 33.20 0.97 -20.03
N SER A 79 32.93 0.53 -18.81
CA SER A 79 31.70 -0.16 -18.47
C SER A 79 30.60 0.84 -18.81
N THR A 80 29.97 0.66 -19.96
CA THR A 80 28.73 1.34 -20.30
C THR A 80 27.69 0.80 -19.33
N THR A 81 27.66 1.38 -18.13
CA THR A 81 26.68 1.05 -17.11
C THR A 81 25.31 1.27 -17.73
N THR A 82 24.60 0.20 -18.04
CA THR A 82 23.25 0.29 -18.59
C THR A 82 22.42 1.12 -17.62
N PRO A 83 21.76 2.20 -18.06
CA PRO A 83 21.00 3.06 -17.17
C PRO A 83 19.91 2.23 -16.47
N LEU A 84 19.81 2.41 -15.15
CA LEU A 84 18.88 1.65 -14.32
C LEU A 84 17.44 1.92 -14.78
N LYS A 85 16.75 0.85 -15.19
CA LYS A 85 15.32 0.92 -15.50
C LYS A 85 14.49 0.99 -14.23
N THR A 86 13.36 1.68 -14.30
CA THR A 86 12.49 1.93 -13.14
C THR A 86 11.04 1.54 -13.39
N PRO A 87 10.21 1.40 -12.34
CA PRO A 87 8.76 1.34 -12.45
C PRO A 87 8.18 2.49 -13.28
N ARG A 88 7.02 2.24 -13.87
CA ARG A 88 6.24 3.25 -14.61
C ARG A 88 5.25 3.98 -13.70
N ARG A 89 4.81 3.30 -12.64
CA ARG A 89 3.75 3.76 -11.75
C ARG A 89 4.25 4.02 -10.33
N PHE A 90 3.52 4.84 -9.60
CA PHE A 90 3.79 5.18 -8.21
C PHE A 90 2.61 4.75 -7.35
N LEU A 91 2.84 3.96 -6.29
CA LEU A 91 1.76 3.38 -5.51
C LEU A 91 1.55 4.10 -4.17
N PHE A 92 0.34 4.55 -3.91
CA PHE A 92 -0.09 4.87 -2.55
C PHE A 92 -0.87 3.69 -2.00
N ILE A 93 -0.23 2.90 -1.14
CA ILE A 93 -0.76 1.66 -0.58
C ILE A 93 -1.46 1.96 0.74
N ALA A 94 -2.76 2.23 0.67
CA ALA A 94 -3.59 2.51 1.81
C ALA A 94 -4.24 1.23 2.37
N SER A 95 -4.26 1.05 3.68
CA SER A 95 -5.14 0.10 4.34
C SER A 95 -6.29 0.80 5.05
N ILE A 96 -7.47 0.20 4.97
CA ILE A 96 -8.66 0.59 5.74
C ILE A 96 -9.00 -0.51 6.73
N GLY A 97 -9.53 -0.10 7.88
CA GLY A 97 -9.77 -0.91 9.06
C GLY A 97 -10.23 -0.01 10.19
N ASN A 98 -10.30 -0.55 11.41
CA ASN A 98 -10.65 0.23 12.59
C ASN A 98 -9.42 0.41 13.51
N PRO A 99 -9.35 1.54 14.24
CA PRO A 99 -8.38 1.71 15.31
C PRO A 99 -8.66 0.74 16.46
N ARG A 100 -7.78 0.73 17.47
CA ARG A 100 -8.01 -0.02 18.72
C ARG A 100 -9.38 0.35 19.32
N PRO A 101 -10.09 -0.60 19.94
CA PRO A 101 -9.68 -2.00 20.19
C PRO A 101 -9.79 -2.92 18.98
N TYR A 102 -10.48 -2.53 17.90
CA TYR A 102 -10.87 -3.42 16.79
C TYR A 102 -9.76 -3.73 15.77
N ARG A 103 -8.48 -3.56 16.12
CA ARG A 103 -7.33 -3.70 15.20
C ARG A 103 -7.16 -5.13 14.67
N THR A 104 -7.64 -6.12 15.40
CA THR A 104 -7.50 -7.56 15.10
C THR A 104 -8.81 -8.22 14.66
N THR A 105 -9.87 -7.42 14.51
CA THR A 105 -11.16 -7.88 13.97
C THR A 105 -11.08 -8.20 12.48
N ARG A 106 -12.04 -8.98 11.98
CA ARG A 106 -12.18 -9.29 10.55
C ARG A 106 -12.24 -8.03 9.67
N HIS A 107 -12.88 -6.96 10.16
CA HIS A 107 -12.98 -5.70 9.43
C HIS A 107 -11.67 -4.90 9.38
N SER A 108 -10.64 -5.32 10.12
CA SER A 108 -9.29 -4.72 10.08
C SER A 108 -8.30 -5.58 9.29
N ALA A 109 -8.76 -6.56 8.50
CA ALA A 109 -7.91 -7.42 7.68
C ALA A 109 -6.96 -6.63 6.77
N GLY A 110 -7.40 -5.47 6.24
CA GLY A 110 -6.56 -4.58 5.45
C GLY A 110 -5.34 -4.05 6.23
N HIS A 111 -5.50 -3.73 7.51
CA HIS A 111 -4.38 -3.29 8.37
C HIS A 111 -3.41 -4.44 8.65
N ILE A 112 -3.93 -5.61 9.01
CA ILE A 112 -3.13 -6.81 9.29
C ILE A 112 -2.31 -7.21 8.06
N LEU A 113 -2.94 -7.18 6.88
CA LEU A 113 -2.29 -7.44 5.60
C LEU A 113 -1.17 -6.42 5.32
N LEU A 114 -1.44 -5.12 5.52
CA LEU A 114 -0.41 -4.09 5.30
C LEU A 114 0.79 -4.26 6.24
N GLU A 115 0.55 -4.61 7.50
CA GLU A 115 1.61 -4.87 8.48
C GLU A 115 2.49 -6.06 8.05
N ALA A 116 1.90 -7.14 7.53
CA ALA A 116 2.65 -8.29 7.01
C ALA A 116 3.39 -8.00 5.70
N LEU A 117 2.82 -7.13 4.85
CA LEU A 117 3.35 -6.77 3.55
C LEU A 117 4.52 -5.78 3.62
N THR A 118 4.47 -4.83 4.57
CA THR A 118 5.42 -3.71 4.64
C THR A 118 6.89 -4.15 4.71
N PRO A 119 7.28 -5.17 5.50
CA PRO A 119 8.67 -5.65 5.55
C PRO A 119 9.17 -6.29 4.23
N LEU A 120 8.26 -6.71 3.36
CA LEU A 120 8.59 -7.37 2.09
C LEU A 120 8.87 -6.37 0.95
N LEU A 121 8.27 -5.18 1.01
CA LEU A 121 8.35 -4.17 -0.06
C LEU A 121 9.79 -3.71 -0.36
N PRO A 122 10.65 -3.37 0.62
CA PRO A 122 12.01 -2.92 0.32
C PRO A 122 12.87 -3.95 -0.39
N ARG A 123 12.57 -5.25 -0.24
CA ARG A 123 13.30 -6.33 -0.91
C ARG A 123 12.91 -6.48 -2.38
N ARG A 124 11.63 -6.21 -2.71
CA ARG A 124 11.13 -6.30 -4.09
C ARG A 124 11.25 -5.01 -4.88
N VAL A 125 11.27 -3.88 -4.20
CA VAL A 125 11.43 -2.55 -4.81
C VAL A 125 12.56 -1.75 -4.12
N PRO A 126 13.83 -2.22 -4.10
CA PRO A 126 14.96 -1.49 -3.50
C PRO A 126 15.43 -0.27 -4.31
N LEU A 127 14.53 0.63 -4.69
CA LEU A 127 14.81 1.84 -5.48
C LEU A 127 14.72 3.10 -4.61
N VAL A 128 15.83 3.83 -4.58
CA VAL A 128 16.03 5.02 -3.76
C VAL A 128 16.52 6.19 -4.59
N GLY A 129 16.42 7.40 -4.04
CA GLY A 129 16.95 8.61 -4.67
C GLY A 129 17.77 9.41 -3.68
N THR A 130 18.55 10.35 -4.19
CA THR A 130 19.25 11.35 -3.36
C THR A 130 18.52 12.67 -3.46
N SER A 131 18.28 13.29 -2.31
CA SER A 131 17.71 14.63 -2.23
C SER A 131 18.66 15.64 -2.89
N PRO A 132 18.22 16.40 -3.90
CA PRO A 132 19.08 17.41 -4.53
C PRO A 132 19.51 18.53 -3.58
N ASN A 133 18.74 18.77 -2.51
CA ASN A 133 18.96 19.90 -1.62
C ASN A 133 20.03 19.64 -0.54
N ASN A 134 20.14 18.39 -0.06
CA ASN A 134 20.99 18.05 1.08
C ASN A 134 21.71 16.69 0.95
N GLY A 135 21.53 15.97 -0.16
CA GLY A 135 22.17 14.68 -0.39
C GLY A 135 21.59 13.50 0.41
N ASN A 136 20.58 13.73 1.26
CA ASN A 136 19.98 12.65 2.05
C ASN A 136 19.30 11.61 1.16
N ILE A 137 19.37 10.34 1.55
CA ILE A 137 18.69 9.24 0.86
C ILE A 137 17.18 9.38 1.08
N ILE A 138 16.41 9.36 -0.02
CA ILE A 138 14.96 9.30 -0.06
C ILE A 138 14.57 7.89 -0.44
N ASN A 139 13.87 7.20 0.47
CA ASN A 139 13.40 5.82 0.29
C ASN A 139 12.04 5.66 1.00
N PRO A 140 11.02 5.06 0.37
CA PRO A 140 10.97 4.57 -1.02
C PRO A 140 10.56 5.66 -2.02
N LEU A 141 11.02 5.55 -3.28
CA LEU A 141 10.61 6.47 -4.33
C LEU A 141 9.26 6.13 -4.95
N PHE A 142 9.01 4.84 -5.22
CA PHE A 142 7.88 4.41 -6.06
C PHE A 142 6.65 3.98 -5.27
N TYR A 143 6.71 3.98 -3.94
CA TYR A 143 5.54 3.67 -3.13
C TYR A 143 5.54 4.42 -1.80
N LYS A 144 4.33 4.58 -1.24
CA LYS A 144 4.10 5.01 0.14
C LYS A 144 3.04 4.12 0.77
N THR A 145 3.29 3.62 1.97
CA THR A 145 2.30 2.89 2.76
C THR A 145 1.54 3.85 3.67
N TYR A 146 0.25 3.61 3.86
CA TYR A 146 -0.61 4.40 4.73
C TYR A 146 -1.63 3.51 5.46
N THR A 147 -1.67 3.61 6.78
CA THR A 147 -2.68 2.95 7.60
C THR A 147 -3.72 3.98 8.02
N SER A 148 -4.98 3.81 7.62
CA SER A 148 -6.07 4.70 8.05
C SER A 148 -6.16 4.71 9.59
N PRO A 149 -6.11 5.88 10.24
CA PRO A 149 -6.29 5.98 11.70
C PRO A 149 -7.75 6.26 12.09
N SER A 150 -8.68 6.26 11.13
CA SER A 150 -10.10 6.53 11.36
C SER A 150 -10.88 5.23 11.47
N TYR A 151 -12.09 5.32 12.04
CA TYR A 151 -13.06 4.24 11.92
C TYR A 151 -13.41 3.95 10.45
N MET A 152 -13.87 2.73 10.20
CA MET A 152 -14.11 2.22 8.86
C MET A 152 -15.04 3.11 8.04
N ASN A 153 -16.17 3.54 8.60
CA ASN A 153 -17.14 4.41 7.93
C ASN A 153 -16.64 5.84 7.67
N GLU A 154 -15.50 6.23 8.24
CA GLU A 154 -14.93 7.58 8.17
C GLU A 154 -13.49 7.58 7.62
N SER A 155 -13.10 6.50 6.95
CA SER A 155 -11.75 6.36 6.40
C SER A 155 -11.47 7.32 5.24
N GLY A 156 -12.50 7.72 4.48
CA GLY A 156 -12.34 8.48 3.25
C GLY A 156 -11.68 9.86 3.40
N PRO A 157 -12.14 10.75 4.30
CA PRO A 157 -11.61 12.11 4.40
C PRO A 157 -10.11 12.17 4.73
N LYS A 158 -9.64 11.34 5.68
CA LYS A 158 -8.21 11.31 6.05
C LYS A 158 -7.35 10.63 4.99
N LEU A 159 -7.86 9.56 4.37
CA LEU A 159 -7.20 8.90 3.24
C LEU A 159 -7.00 9.91 2.10
N LEU A 160 -8.06 10.61 1.70
CA LEU A 160 -8.01 11.59 0.62
C LEU A 160 -6.97 12.69 0.90
N ARG A 161 -6.98 13.27 2.11
CA ARG A 161 -6.03 14.33 2.48
C ARG A 161 -4.58 13.85 2.38
N ASN A 162 -4.28 12.67 2.93
CA ASN A 162 -2.92 12.11 2.88
C ASN A 162 -2.51 11.74 1.46
N PHE A 163 -3.46 11.22 0.67
CA PHE A 163 -3.23 10.89 -0.73
C PHE A 163 -2.94 12.13 -1.57
N GLN A 164 -3.71 13.21 -1.41
CA GLN A 164 -3.47 14.49 -2.10
C GLN A 164 -2.10 15.08 -1.73
N SER A 165 -1.75 15.10 -0.45
CA SER A 165 -0.43 15.56 0.00
C SER A 165 0.70 14.73 -0.63
N TRP A 166 0.55 13.40 -0.66
CA TRP A 166 1.52 12.52 -1.30
C TRP A 166 1.60 12.73 -2.81
N LEU A 167 0.48 12.90 -3.51
CA LEU A 167 0.46 13.16 -4.95
C LEU A 167 1.28 14.40 -5.29
N SER A 168 1.03 15.51 -4.58
CA SER A 168 1.70 16.78 -4.84
C SER A 168 3.21 16.72 -4.53
N SER A 169 3.61 16.17 -3.38
CA SER A 169 5.03 16.01 -3.04
C SER A 169 5.72 15.02 -3.98
N THR A 170 5.11 13.87 -4.28
CA THR A 170 5.72 12.87 -5.17
C THR A 170 5.88 13.40 -6.59
N GLN A 171 4.89 14.10 -7.14
CA GLN A 171 4.99 14.67 -8.47
C GLN A 171 6.15 15.67 -8.59
N THR A 172 6.29 16.55 -7.60
CA THR A 172 7.23 17.68 -7.66
C THR A 172 8.64 17.34 -7.15
N GLU A 173 8.75 16.53 -6.11
CA GLU A 173 10.01 16.24 -5.43
C GLU A 173 10.63 14.92 -5.90
N ILE A 174 9.81 13.92 -6.20
CA ILE A 174 10.30 12.58 -6.57
C ILE A 174 10.30 12.44 -8.09
N TYR A 175 9.15 12.58 -8.74
CA TYR A 175 9.01 12.32 -10.17
C TYR A 175 9.82 13.32 -11.00
N GLN A 176 9.60 14.63 -10.83
CA GLN A 176 10.26 15.65 -11.65
C GLN A 176 11.74 15.85 -11.35
N LYS A 177 12.17 15.73 -10.08
CA LYS A 177 13.54 16.08 -9.66
C LYS A 177 14.49 14.90 -9.52
N ILE A 178 13.97 13.68 -9.33
CA ILE A 178 14.79 12.49 -9.07
C ILE A 178 14.59 11.47 -10.18
N VAL A 179 13.34 11.02 -10.39
CA VAL A 179 13.07 9.93 -11.34
C VAL A 179 13.27 10.40 -12.77
N GLN A 180 12.56 11.42 -13.24
CA GLN A 180 12.60 11.85 -14.64
C GLN A 180 14.01 12.26 -15.13
N PRO A 181 14.88 12.89 -14.31
CA PRO A 181 16.27 13.13 -14.69
C PRO A 181 17.17 11.88 -14.73
N GLY A 182 16.69 10.73 -14.25
CA GLY A 182 17.46 9.48 -14.19
C GLY A 182 18.29 9.30 -12.91
N ASN A 183 18.07 10.11 -11.88
CA ASN A 183 18.83 10.09 -10.62
C ASN A 183 18.31 9.03 -9.64
N VAL A 184 18.05 7.82 -10.13
CA VAL A 184 17.55 6.68 -9.33
C VAL A 184 18.70 5.72 -9.05
N LEU A 185 18.78 5.28 -7.80
CA LEU A 185 19.77 4.34 -7.32
C LEU A 185 19.09 3.06 -6.83
N SER A 186 19.82 1.95 -6.83
CA SER A 186 19.39 0.74 -6.15
C SER A 186 20.23 0.51 -4.88
N THR A 187 19.57 0.16 -3.78
CA THR A 187 20.27 -0.24 -2.54
C THR A 187 20.75 -1.69 -2.56
N ASN A 188 20.41 -2.45 -3.60
CA ASN A 188 20.90 -3.81 -3.82
C ASN A 188 21.73 -3.85 -5.12
N PRO A 189 23.03 -3.50 -5.07
CA PRO A 189 23.89 -3.60 -6.25
C PRO A 189 24.21 -5.05 -6.64
N GLU A 190 24.08 -6.04 -5.74
CA GLU A 190 24.60 -7.41 -5.98
C GLU A 190 23.67 -8.59 -5.60
N SER A 191 22.42 -8.38 -5.14
CA SER A 191 21.57 -9.52 -4.69
C SER A 191 20.52 -9.93 -5.72
N ASP A 192 20.68 -11.18 -6.17
CA ASP A 192 19.87 -11.95 -7.11
C ASP A 192 19.76 -11.35 -8.52
N ALA A 193 20.46 -11.99 -9.46
CA ALA A 193 20.30 -11.80 -10.91
C ALA A 193 18.82 -11.79 -11.36
N THR A 194 17.93 -12.40 -10.59
CA THR A 194 16.46 -12.42 -10.77
C THR A 194 15.79 -11.06 -10.58
N ALA A 195 16.15 -10.26 -9.57
CA ALA A 195 15.54 -8.94 -9.33
C ALA A 195 16.10 -7.88 -10.27
N ALA A 196 17.42 -7.91 -10.51
CA ALA A 196 18.05 -7.13 -11.57
C ALA A 196 17.45 -7.45 -12.94
N ALA A 197 17.12 -8.74 -13.20
CA ALA A 197 16.38 -9.15 -14.39
C ALA A 197 14.96 -8.56 -14.40
N GLU A 198 14.17 -8.64 -13.32
CA GLU A 198 12.79 -8.16 -13.33
C GLU A 198 12.69 -6.67 -13.68
N TRP A 199 13.51 -5.81 -13.07
CA TRP A 199 13.51 -4.38 -13.37
C TRP A 199 14.07 -4.06 -14.76
N HIS A 200 15.10 -4.77 -15.21
CA HIS A 200 15.60 -4.61 -16.57
C HIS A 200 14.61 -5.11 -17.63
N LEU A 201 13.82 -6.14 -17.33
CA LEU A 201 12.85 -6.73 -18.25
C LEU A 201 11.57 -5.89 -18.33
N ARG A 202 11.04 -5.46 -17.18
CA ARG A 202 9.71 -4.81 -17.08
C ARG A 202 9.78 -3.29 -16.92
N GLY A 203 10.92 -2.77 -16.47
CA GLY A 203 11.11 -1.35 -16.23
C GLY A 203 11.18 -0.50 -17.50
N ALA A 204 11.02 0.80 -17.30
CA ALA A 204 11.18 1.81 -18.33
C ALA A 204 12.47 2.61 -18.10
N ASP A 205 12.99 3.21 -19.17
CA ASP A 205 13.98 4.27 -19.01
C ASP A 205 13.31 5.46 -18.30
N PRO A 206 13.80 5.87 -17.12
CA PRO A 206 13.21 6.96 -16.36
C PRO A 206 13.11 8.29 -17.14
N THR A 207 14.05 8.57 -18.05
CA THR A 207 14.10 9.79 -18.86
C THR A 207 13.03 9.84 -19.96
N THR A 208 12.46 8.67 -20.27
CA THR A 208 11.37 8.54 -21.25
C THR A 208 9.99 8.73 -20.63
N LEU A 209 9.88 8.76 -19.30
CA LEU A 209 8.61 8.96 -18.62
C LEU A 209 8.08 10.39 -18.89
N ARG A 210 6.83 10.45 -19.37
CA ARG A 210 6.15 11.70 -19.75
C ARG A 210 5.11 12.14 -18.74
N ASN A 211 4.47 11.19 -18.06
CA ASN A 211 3.40 11.43 -17.09
C ASN A 211 3.78 10.88 -15.72
N PHE A 212 3.29 11.55 -14.68
CA PHE A 212 3.23 10.97 -13.35
C PHE A 212 2.00 10.06 -13.27
N SER A 213 2.22 8.74 -13.17
CA SER A 213 1.13 7.74 -13.16
C SER A 213 0.90 7.13 -11.77
N PRO A 214 0.18 7.82 -10.86
CA PRO A 214 -0.11 7.29 -9.53
C PRO A 214 -1.20 6.22 -9.55
N THR A 215 -1.06 5.20 -8.72
CA THR A 215 -2.15 4.26 -8.38
C THR A 215 -2.47 4.36 -6.90
N LEU A 216 -3.72 4.67 -6.58
CA LEU A 216 -4.25 4.48 -5.23
C LEU A 216 -4.61 3.01 -5.04
N VAL A 217 -3.85 2.32 -4.20
CA VAL A 217 -4.15 0.94 -3.78
C VAL A 217 -4.89 0.98 -2.45
N ILE A 218 -6.02 0.28 -2.35
CA ILE A 218 -6.79 0.17 -1.10
C ILE A 218 -6.86 -1.30 -0.69
N LEU A 219 -6.21 -1.63 0.42
CA LEU A 219 -6.23 -2.93 1.08
C LEU A 219 -7.41 -2.99 2.05
N HIS A 220 -8.24 -4.01 1.94
CA HIS A 220 -9.48 -4.14 2.72
C HIS A 220 -9.88 -5.61 2.95
N ASP A 221 -10.91 -5.86 3.77
CA ASP A 221 -11.53 -7.19 3.89
C ASP A 221 -12.49 -7.48 2.73
N GLU A 222 -12.52 -8.72 2.25
CA GLU A 222 -13.47 -9.19 1.23
C GLU A 222 -14.35 -10.29 1.81
N LEU A 223 -15.59 -9.93 2.11
CA LEU A 223 -16.58 -10.80 2.72
C LEU A 223 -16.91 -12.03 1.85
N GLU A 224 -16.99 -11.87 0.52
CA GLU A 224 -17.42 -12.98 -0.36
C GLU A 224 -16.30 -13.97 -0.71
N ALA A 225 -15.05 -13.66 -0.35
CA ALA A 225 -13.93 -14.52 -0.70
C ALA A 225 -13.62 -15.47 0.46
N PRO A 226 -13.23 -16.73 0.17
CA PRO A 226 -12.74 -17.65 1.19
C PRO A 226 -11.56 -17.06 1.98
N LEU A 227 -11.41 -17.50 3.22
CA LEU A 227 -10.36 -17.01 4.13
C LEU A 227 -8.97 -17.01 3.45
N GLY A 228 -8.29 -15.87 3.50
CA GLY A 228 -6.94 -15.67 2.93
C GLY A 228 -6.91 -15.52 1.40
N LYS A 229 -8.01 -15.74 0.68
CA LYS A 229 -8.02 -15.59 -0.78
C LYS A 229 -8.00 -14.12 -1.18
N VAL A 230 -7.03 -13.75 -2.02
CA VAL A 230 -6.91 -12.39 -2.56
C VAL A 230 -7.89 -12.18 -3.70
N ARG A 231 -8.55 -11.01 -3.72
CA ARG A 231 -9.38 -10.52 -4.81
C ARG A 231 -8.91 -9.14 -5.22
N VAL A 232 -8.59 -8.98 -6.50
CA VAL A 232 -8.13 -7.71 -7.06
C VAL A 232 -9.21 -7.12 -7.96
N LYS A 233 -9.53 -5.84 -7.78
CA LYS A 233 -10.48 -5.09 -8.59
C LYS A 233 -9.88 -3.77 -9.03
N ARG A 234 -9.76 -3.57 -10.34
CA ARG A 234 -9.33 -2.29 -10.93
C ARG A 234 -10.50 -1.30 -10.97
N GLY A 235 -10.18 -0.03 -10.76
CA GLY A 235 -11.13 1.08 -10.76
C GLY A 235 -12.09 1.08 -9.57
N GLY A 236 -13.08 1.97 -9.63
CA GLY A 236 -13.99 2.25 -8.54
C GLY A 236 -15.39 1.63 -8.69
N PRO A 237 -16.40 2.24 -8.05
CA PRO A 237 -17.77 1.74 -8.02
C PRO A 237 -18.42 1.56 -9.40
N GLU A 238 -17.95 2.29 -10.41
CA GLU A 238 -18.39 2.20 -11.80
C GLU A 238 -17.94 0.93 -12.50
N LYS A 239 -16.82 0.32 -12.07
CA LYS A 239 -16.31 -0.95 -12.62
C LYS A 239 -16.72 -2.17 -11.81
N ALA A 240 -16.74 -2.05 -10.48
CA ALA A 240 -17.19 -3.15 -9.62
C ALA A 240 -17.80 -2.63 -8.31
N SER A 241 -18.89 -3.27 -7.89
CA SER A 241 -19.62 -2.93 -6.67
C SER A 241 -18.73 -2.93 -5.42
N LEU A 242 -19.00 -1.99 -4.51
CA LEU A 242 -18.37 -1.91 -3.19
C LEU A 242 -18.99 -2.88 -2.18
N ARG A 243 -20.03 -3.63 -2.57
CA ARG A 243 -20.67 -4.69 -1.77
C ARG A 243 -21.04 -4.27 -0.33
N GLY A 244 -21.41 -3.01 -0.15
CA GLY A 244 -21.81 -2.46 1.15
C GLY A 244 -20.65 -2.15 2.10
N HIS A 245 -19.40 -2.39 1.71
CA HIS A 245 -18.21 -2.13 2.52
C HIS A 245 -18.07 -0.63 2.84
N ARG A 246 -18.25 -0.27 4.12
CA ARG A 246 -18.38 1.13 4.55
C ARG A 246 -17.11 1.97 4.30
N GLY A 247 -15.92 1.40 4.48
CA GLY A 247 -14.67 2.12 4.23
C GLY A 247 -14.44 2.44 2.76
N LEU A 248 -14.60 1.46 1.87
CA LEU A 248 -14.57 1.71 0.43
C LEU A 248 -15.59 2.79 0.02
N ILE A 249 -16.82 2.74 0.53
CA ILE A 249 -17.84 3.76 0.26
C ILE A 249 -17.34 5.14 0.67
N SER A 250 -16.89 5.27 1.92
CA SER A 250 -16.32 6.52 2.46
C SER A 250 -15.17 7.06 1.59
N SER A 251 -14.25 6.19 1.17
CA SER A 251 -13.10 6.54 0.31
C SER A 251 -13.54 7.06 -1.05
N PHE A 252 -14.45 6.37 -1.75
CA PHE A 252 -14.90 6.80 -3.08
C PHE A 252 -15.83 8.01 -3.04
N GLU A 253 -16.65 8.17 -2.01
CA GLU A 253 -17.43 9.40 -1.80
C GLU A 253 -16.50 10.61 -1.62
N SER A 254 -15.42 10.45 -0.84
CA SER A 254 -14.43 11.51 -0.63
C SER A 254 -13.69 11.86 -1.94
N LEU A 255 -13.23 10.86 -2.69
CA LEU A 255 -12.58 11.05 -3.99
C LEU A 255 -13.49 11.75 -5.01
N ARG A 256 -14.77 11.35 -5.06
CA ARG A 256 -15.79 11.96 -5.92
C ARG A 256 -16.09 13.39 -5.52
N GLY A 257 -16.21 13.66 -4.22
CA GLY A 257 -16.45 15.00 -3.69
C GLY A 257 -15.37 16.01 -4.09
N LYS A 258 -14.11 15.56 -4.25
CA LYS A 258 -13.02 16.37 -4.79
C LYS A 258 -12.87 16.32 -6.30
N GLY A 259 -13.66 15.50 -7.01
CA GLY A 259 -13.57 15.33 -8.45
C GLY A 259 -12.28 14.64 -8.91
N MET A 260 -11.63 13.88 -8.03
CA MET A 260 -10.41 13.12 -8.36
C MET A 260 -10.74 11.76 -8.98
N TYR A 261 -11.90 11.19 -8.64
CA TYR A 261 -12.33 9.90 -9.17
C TYR A 261 -13.86 9.81 -9.31
N PRO A 262 -14.41 9.22 -10.40
CA PRO A 262 -13.70 8.72 -11.57
C PRO A 262 -12.99 9.84 -12.34
N PRO A 263 -11.96 9.53 -13.15
CA PRO A 263 -11.28 10.52 -13.97
C PRO A 263 -12.29 11.22 -14.87
N ASN A 264 -12.27 12.55 -14.86
CA ASN A 264 -13.11 13.35 -15.74
C ASN A 264 -12.22 14.08 -16.75
N PRO A 265 -12.27 13.73 -18.05
CA PRO A 265 -11.41 14.35 -19.06
C PRO A 265 -11.66 15.85 -19.21
N LYS A 266 -12.85 16.34 -18.83
CA LYS A 266 -13.19 17.77 -18.85
C LYS A 266 -12.75 18.51 -17.59
N LYS A 267 -12.40 17.80 -16.52
CA LYS A 267 -12.06 18.39 -15.21
C LYS A 267 -10.74 17.80 -14.72
N ASN A 268 -9.65 18.43 -15.11
CA ASN A 268 -8.32 18.00 -14.69
C ASN A 268 -7.96 18.51 -13.29
N VAL A 269 -8.52 17.88 -12.25
CA VAL A 269 -8.27 18.24 -10.85
C VAL A 269 -6.85 17.92 -10.40
N LEU A 270 -6.23 16.87 -10.95
CA LEU A 270 -4.88 16.46 -10.57
C LEU A 270 -3.77 17.25 -11.29
N GLY A 271 -4.11 18.00 -12.34
CA GLY A 271 -3.15 18.73 -13.17
C GLY A 271 -2.75 17.96 -14.43
N THR A 272 -2.21 18.68 -15.41
CA THR A 272 -1.77 18.10 -16.68
C THR A 272 -0.66 17.08 -16.46
N GLY A 273 -0.75 15.94 -17.16
CA GLY A 273 0.28 14.89 -17.08
C GLY A 273 0.17 13.97 -15.86
N VAL A 274 -0.97 13.94 -15.16
CA VAL A 274 -1.26 12.98 -14.09
C VAL A 274 -2.29 11.95 -14.55
N ASP A 275 -1.95 10.67 -14.46
CA ASP A 275 -2.83 9.55 -14.81
C ASP A 275 -3.14 8.66 -13.59
N LEU A 276 -4.25 8.98 -12.92
CA LEU A 276 -4.67 8.31 -11.69
C LEU A 276 -5.40 6.99 -11.97
N SER A 277 -4.81 5.89 -11.52
CA SER A 277 -5.48 4.58 -11.41
C SER A 277 -5.90 4.29 -9.97
N VAL A 278 -6.87 3.37 -9.82
CA VAL A 278 -7.29 2.84 -8.52
C VAL A 278 -7.26 1.31 -8.57
N LEU A 279 -6.72 0.70 -7.53
CA LEU A 279 -6.67 -0.74 -7.34
C LEU A 279 -7.23 -1.09 -5.96
N ARG A 280 -8.23 -1.96 -5.91
CA ARG A 280 -8.77 -2.48 -4.66
C ARG A 280 -8.30 -3.92 -4.48
N ILE A 281 -7.66 -4.21 -3.36
CA ILE A 281 -7.15 -5.53 -3.04
C ILE A 281 -7.84 -5.98 -1.75
N GLY A 282 -8.78 -6.90 -1.91
CA GLY A 282 -9.51 -7.52 -0.81
C GLY A 282 -8.86 -8.83 -0.39
N VAL A 283 -8.67 -9.03 0.90
CA VAL A 283 -8.32 -10.35 1.46
C VAL A 283 -9.56 -11.02 2.02
N GLY A 284 -9.81 -12.24 1.59
CA GLY A 284 -11.00 -12.98 1.97
C GLY A 284 -11.05 -13.25 3.47
N ILE A 285 -12.19 -12.94 4.08
CA ILE A 285 -12.47 -13.25 5.47
C ILE A 285 -13.51 -14.37 5.62
N GLY A 286 -14.17 -14.75 4.52
CA GLY A 286 -15.34 -15.62 4.55
C GLY A 286 -16.64 -14.85 4.83
N ARG A 287 -17.75 -15.45 4.44
CA ARG A 287 -19.09 -14.90 4.67
C ARG A 287 -19.77 -15.72 5.77
N PRO A 288 -20.38 -15.08 6.79
CA PRO A 288 -21.15 -15.82 7.79
C PRO A 288 -22.43 -16.38 7.16
N GLU A 289 -23.02 -17.40 7.79
CA GLU A 289 -24.27 -18.01 7.32
C GLU A 289 -25.42 -16.99 7.25
N THR A 290 -25.46 -16.07 8.22
CA THR A 290 -26.43 -14.98 8.21
C THR A 290 -26.18 -14.00 7.07
N ARG A 291 -27.27 -13.55 6.46
CA ARG A 291 -27.29 -12.50 5.43
C ARG A 291 -27.87 -11.18 5.94
N ASP A 292 -28.37 -11.14 7.17
CA ASP A 292 -28.91 -9.92 7.74
C ASP A 292 -27.80 -8.92 8.09
N ARG A 293 -28.13 -7.63 8.03
CA ARG A 293 -27.14 -6.56 8.21
C ARG A 293 -26.50 -6.57 9.61
N GLY A 294 -27.25 -6.90 10.65
CA GLY A 294 -26.77 -6.94 12.03
C GLY A 294 -25.82 -8.11 12.24
N GLY A 295 -26.20 -9.29 11.74
CA GLY A 295 -25.37 -10.49 11.76
C GLY A 295 -24.03 -10.32 11.04
N VAL A 296 -24.03 -9.73 9.84
CA VAL A 296 -22.79 -9.40 9.12
C VAL A 296 -21.95 -8.38 9.89
N ALA A 297 -22.55 -7.34 10.46
CA ALA A 297 -21.82 -6.34 11.24
C ALA A 297 -21.14 -6.95 12.48
N LYS A 298 -21.85 -7.82 13.22
CA LYS A 298 -21.28 -8.54 14.36
C LYS A 298 -20.13 -9.46 13.94
N TYR A 299 -20.28 -10.16 12.82
CA TYR A 299 -19.24 -11.01 12.27
C TYR A 299 -17.97 -10.24 11.94
N VAL A 300 -18.06 -9.15 11.16
CA VAL A 300 -16.87 -8.39 10.77
C VAL A 300 -16.18 -7.69 11.95
N LEU A 301 -16.94 -7.32 12.99
CA LEU A 301 -16.40 -6.71 14.21
C LEU A 301 -15.90 -7.71 15.25
N SER A 302 -16.03 -9.02 15.00
CA SER A 302 -15.47 -10.02 15.91
C SER A 302 -13.99 -10.26 15.62
N GLU A 303 -13.26 -10.60 16.69
CA GLU A 303 -11.83 -10.89 16.65
C GLU A 303 -11.51 -12.07 15.73
N MET A 304 -10.39 -11.95 15.02
CA MET A 304 -9.85 -13.06 14.25
C MET A 304 -9.18 -14.08 15.20
N SER A 305 -9.41 -15.35 14.93
CA SER A 305 -8.61 -16.44 15.49
C SER A 305 -7.17 -16.39 14.97
N GLU A 306 -6.26 -17.12 15.63
CA GLU A 306 -4.87 -17.22 15.17
C GLU A 306 -4.74 -17.80 13.75
N GLN A 307 -5.63 -18.74 13.39
CA GLN A 307 -5.67 -19.33 12.06
C GLN A 307 -6.07 -18.29 11.00
N GLU A 308 -7.06 -17.45 11.31
CA GLU A 308 -7.48 -16.35 10.43
C GLU A 308 -6.39 -15.29 10.29
N LEU A 309 -5.76 -14.89 11.40
CA LEU A 309 -4.62 -13.97 11.38
C LEU A 309 -3.48 -14.53 10.52
N LYS A 310 -3.15 -15.81 10.66
CA LYS A 310 -2.13 -16.48 9.85
C LYS A 310 -2.49 -16.47 8.37
N ALA A 311 -3.74 -16.78 8.02
CA ALA A 311 -4.20 -16.77 6.63
C ALA A 311 -4.17 -15.37 6.00
N VAL A 312 -4.58 -14.33 6.74
CA VAL A 312 -4.53 -12.94 6.26
C VAL A 312 -3.10 -12.46 6.09
N ARG A 313 -2.18 -12.80 7.02
CA ARG A 313 -0.76 -12.49 6.87
C ARG A 313 -0.12 -13.22 5.69
N ALA A 314 -0.48 -14.48 5.44
CA ALA A 314 0.02 -15.26 4.31
C ALA A 314 -0.37 -14.67 2.95
N ALA A 315 -1.48 -13.92 2.88
CA ALA A 315 -1.88 -13.21 1.67
C ALA A 315 -0.90 -12.09 1.26
N ALA A 316 0.03 -11.68 2.12
CA ALA A 316 1.05 -10.66 1.80
C ALA A 316 1.91 -11.05 0.59
N GLY A 317 2.25 -12.34 0.43
CA GLY A 317 3.04 -12.82 -0.72
C GLY A 317 2.33 -12.58 -2.05
N PRO A 318 1.13 -13.16 -2.27
CA PRO A 318 0.35 -12.91 -3.50
C PRO A 318 0.04 -11.43 -3.73
N VAL A 319 -0.24 -10.65 -2.68
CA VAL A 319 -0.47 -9.20 -2.81
C VAL A 319 0.80 -8.47 -3.26
N LEU A 320 1.97 -8.88 -2.80
CA LEU A 320 3.24 -8.30 -3.23
C LEU A 320 3.44 -8.47 -4.74
N GLU A 321 3.15 -9.64 -5.30
CA GLU A 321 3.22 -9.85 -6.76
C GLU A 321 2.25 -8.92 -7.51
N VAL A 322 1.02 -8.78 -7.03
CA VAL A 322 0.04 -7.84 -7.61
C VAL A 322 0.54 -6.39 -7.59
N LEU A 323 1.23 -5.97 -6.51
CA LEU A 323 1.80 -4.62 -6.42
C LEU A 323 2.99 -4.43 -7.35
N VAL A 324 3.86 -5.43 -7.48
CA VAL A 324 4.97 -5.41 -8.43
C VAL A 324 4.44 -5.35 -9.85
N ASP A 325 3.41 -6.13 -10.17
CA ASP A 325 2.72 -6.06 -11.46
C ASP A 325 2.16 -4.67 -11.75
N GLU A 326 1.55 -4.04 -10.74
CA GLU A 326 1.02 -2.69 -10.89
C GLU A 326 2.12 -1.63 -11.04
N LEU A 327 3.26 -1.75 -10.35
CA LEU A 327 4.40 -0.83 -10.48
C LEU A 327 4.94 -0.79 -11.92
N TYR A 328 4.97 -1.95 -12.58
CA TYR A 328 5.54 -2.11 -13.92
C TYR A 328 4.51 -2.11 -15.06
N ARG A 329 3.21 -1.97 -14.75
CA ARG A 329 2.15 -1.94 -15.76
C ARG A 329 2.36 -0.83 -16.78
N ASP A 330 2.23 -1.17 -18.06
CA ASP A 330 2.18 -0.21 -19.16
C ASP A 330 0.73 0.21 -19.41
N ASP A 331 0.44 1.50 -19.36
CA ASP A 331 -0.91 2.04 -19.61
C ASP A 331 -1.31 1.93 -21.09
N ARG A 332 -0.38 1.66 -22.00
CA ARG A 332 -0.67 1.45 -23.43
C ARG A 332 -1.44 0.14 -23.67
N SER A 333 -1.13 -0.93 -22.93
CA SER A 333 -1.80 -2.23 -23.09
C SER A 333 -3.28 -2.21 -22.67
N ASP A 334 -3.71 -1.33 -21.76
CA ASP A 334 -5.11 -1.20 -21.36
C ASP A 334 -5.97 -0.41 -22.38
N ARG A 335 -5.36 0.42 -23.24
CA ARG A 335 -6.08 1.20 -24.27
C ARG A 335 -6.53 0.34 -25.45
N ASP A 336 -5.85 -0.77 -25.68
CA ASP A 336 -6.18 -1.73 -26.76
C ASP A 336 -7.27 -2.74 -26.33
N GLY A 337 -7.85 -2.58 -25.12
CA GLY A 337 -8.99 -3.37 -24.68
C GLY A 337 -8.67 -4.81 -24.26
N LEU A 338 -7.39 -5.20 -24.18
CA LEU A 338 -6.99 -6.44 -23.53
C LEU A 338 -6.95 -6.20 -22.01
N GLU A 339 -8.08 -6.41 -21.32
CA GLU A 339 -8.03 -6.68 -19.89
C GLU A 339 -7.18 -7.94 -19.68
N ILE A 340 -5.93 -7.78 -19.27
CA ILE A 340 -5.13 -8.90 -18.79
C ILE A 340 -5.77 -9.33 -17.46
N PRO A 341 -6.41 -10.51 -17.39
CA PRO A 341 -6.97 -10.96 -16.14
C PRO A 341 -5.81 -11.18 -15.18
N LEU A 342 -5.85 -10.53 -14.02
CA LEU A 342 -4.96 -10.88 -12.91
C LEU A 342 -5.43 -12.24 -12.38
N TYR A 343 -4.94 -13.33 -12.98
CA TYR A 343 -5.17 -14.68 -12.49
C TYR A 343 -4.30 -14.88 -11.24
N TYR A 344 -4.93 -14.82 -10.07
CA TYR A 344 -4.33 -15.26 -8.81
C TYR A 344 -5.32 -16.10 -8.00
#